data_AF-A0A931AX98-F1
#
_entry.id   AF-A0A931AX98-F1
#
_cell.length_a   1.000
_cell.length_b   1.000
_cell.length_c   1.000
_cell.angle_alpha   90.00
_cell.angle_beta   90.00
_cell.angle_gamma   90.00
#
_symmetry.space_group_name_H-M   'P 1'
#
loop_
_entity.id
_entity.type
_entity.pdbx_description
1 polymer ?
#
loop_
_entity_poly.entity_id
_entity_poly.type
_entity_poly.pdbx_seq_one_letter_code
_entity_poly.pdbx_strand_id
1 'polypeptide(L)'
;MTGFRSPGQSPATWVVQGMPGPLGEVLGKRGGVPHNVFRLIDQQLQYRSADELRDRIERRWFGRFSNLTGPELQERADQIAWDLLVPGDCPAADCEDGWLRDDSGSCPQCRKGGSVFHMTGEDHLDAPAASPRYAGQVAEGMRDQRRRTHGMPRGQRSRHVVKHFADYTPAPYTLREPEPDPPTDDQIELAQRAERAREVQRLAEERAKAEKTARAKKARRNEGA
;
A
#
# COMPACT_ATOMS: atom_id res chain seq x y z
N MET A 1 15.16 18.28 -2.14
CA MET A 1 14.01 19.21 -2.14
C MET A 1 13.32 19.06 -0.79
N THR A 2 13.39 20.05 0.09
CA THR A 2 12.77 20.00 1.43
C THR A 2 11.27 20.25 1.30
N GLY A 3 10.45 19.25 1.62
CA GLY A 3 9.00 19.39 1.66
C GLY A 3 8.57 20.45 2.68
N PHE A 4 7.44 21.10 2.41
CA PHE A 4 6.91 22.26 3.14
C PHE A 4 6.91 22.08 4.66
N ARG A 5 7.94 22.60 5.33
CA ARG A 5 7.92 22.93 6.75
C ARG A 5 7.40 24.36 6.86
N SER A 6 6.30 24.57 7.56
CA SER A 6 5.90 25.93 7.93
C SER A 6 7.00 26.54 8.81
N PRO A 7 7.42 27.80 8.58
CA PRO A 7 8.43 28.45 9.40
C PRO A 7 8.03 28.37 10.89
N GLY A 8 8.92 27.84 11.73
CA GLY A 8 8.69 27.69 13.17
C GLY A 8 8.02 26.39 13.63
N GLN A 9 7.66 25.48 12.71
CA GLN A 9 7.13 24.18 13.08
C GLN A 9 8.23 23.22 13.56
N SER A 10 8.01 22.55 14.70
CA SER A 10 8.96 21.54 15.17
C SER A 10 8.98 20.33 14.21
N PRO A 11 10.17 19.75 13.93
CA PRO A 11 10.27 18.57 13.06
C PRO A 11 9.41 17.40 13.57
N ALA A 12 9.33 17.19 14.88
CA ALA A 12 8.52 16.13 15.47
C ALA A 12 7.03 16.31 15.18
N THR A 13 6.49 17.53 15.34
CA THR A 13 5.09 17.82 15.01
C THR A 13 4.82 17.61 13.52
N TRP A 14 5.77 17.96 12.66
CA TRP A 14 5.64 17.75 11.23
C TRP A 14 5.64 16.25 10.85
N VAL A 15 6.41 15.41 11.54
CA VAL A 15 6.34 13.94 11.37
C VAL A 15 4.99 13.40 11.83
N VAL A 16 4.48 13.85 12.98
CA VAL A 16 3.17 13.43 13.51
C VAL A 16 2.03 13.80 12.56
N GLN A 17 2.09 14.96 11.92
CA GLN A 17 1.12 15.35 10.88
C GLN A 17 1.19 14.49 9.62
N GLY A 18 2.23 13.67 9.47
CA GLY A 18 2.34 12.66 8.43
C GLY A 18 1.70 11.31 8.76
N MET A 19 1.09 11.18 9.94
CA MET A 19 0.36 9.96 10.28
C MET A 19 -0.82 9.74 9.32
N PRO A 20 -1.11 8.48 8.94
CA PRO A 20 -2.24 8.16 8.07
C PRO A 20 -3.55 8.70 8.64
N GLY A 21 -4.38 9.31 7.79
CA GLY A 21 -5.64 9.95 8.21
C GLY A 21 -6.51 9.10 9.13
N PRO A 22 -6.82 7.83 8.78
CA PRO A 22 -7.62 6.94 9.63
C PRO A 22 -7.01 6.71 11.02
N LEU A 23 -5.68 6.58 11.09
CA LEU A 23 -4.96 6.43 12.37
C LEU A 23 -4.99 7.74 13.16
N GLY A 24 -4.73 8.87 12.51
CA GLY A 24 -4.76 10.20 13.13
C GLY A 24 -6.13 10.54 13.73
N GLU A 25 -7.22 10.17 13.07
CA GLU A 25 -8.57 10.34 13.59
C GLU A 25 -8.82 9.52 14.87
N VAL A 26 -8.39 8.26 14.87
CA VAL A 26 -8.54 7.37 16.05
C VAL A 26 -7.72 7.89 17.22
N LEU A 27 -6.46 8.28 16.98
CA LEU A 27 -5.60 8.87 18.01
C LEU A 27 -6.18 10.19 18.53
N GLY A 28 -6.72 11.03 17.64
CA GLY A 28 -7.40 12.28 18.03
C GLY A 28 -8.57 12.05 18.98
N LYS A 29 -9.41 11.04 18.72
CA LYS A 29 -10.52 10.65 19.62
C LYS A 29 -10.03 10.14 20.99
N ARG A 30 -8.80 9.63 21.07
CA ARG A 30 -8.15 9.12 22.29
C ARG A 30 -7.33 10.18 23.06
N GLY A 31 -7.35 11.43 22.61
CA GLY A 31 -6.58 12.52 23.25
C GLY A 31 -5.26 12.85 22.56
N GLY A 32 -5.03 12.31 21.36
CA GLY A 32 -3.89 12.64 20.49
C GLY A 32 -2.83 11.54 20.42
N VAL A 33 -1.66 11.91 19.89
CA VAL A 33 -0.53 10.98 19.75
C VAL A 33 0.14 10.75 21.12
N PRO A 34 0.33 9.50 21.54
CA PRO A 34 0.97 9.17 22.82
C PRO A 34 2.36 9.80 23.00
N HIS A 35 2.69 10.22 24.22
CA HIS A 35 3.97 10.89 24.52
C HIS A 35 5.21 10.03 24.22
N ASN A 36 5.12 8.72 24.41
CA ASN A 36 6.19 7.78 24.06
C ASN A 36 6.50 7.80 22.55
N VAL A 37 5.50 8.01 21.70
CA VAL A 37 5.67 8.14 20.25
C VAL A 37 6.41 9.44 19.92
N PHE A 38 6.09 10.57 20.57
CA PHE A 38 6.86 11.81 20.40
C PHE A 38 8.33 11.64 20.81
N ARG A 39 8.58 11.02 21.96
CA ARG A 39 9.96 10.73 22.41
C ARG A 39 10.70 9.84 21.42
N LEU A 40 10.02 8.87 20.83
CA LEU A 40 10.60 8.00 19.79
C LEU A 40 10.93 8.80 18.53
N ILE A 41 10.08 9.72 18.10
CA ILE A 41 10.36 10.62 16.97
C ILE A 41 11.60 11.46 17.26
N ASP A 42 11.68 12.10 18.43
CA ASP A 42 12.85 12.91 18.81
C ASP A 42 14.15 12.09 18.82
N GLN A 43 14.09 10.83 19.26
CA GLN A 43 15.24 9.92 19.19
C GLN A 43 15.60 9.57 17.74
N GLN A 44 14.62 9.29 16.89
CA GLN A 44 14.87 8.97 15.48
C GLN A 44 15.41 10.16 14.70
N LEU A 45 14.97 11.38 15.02
CA LEU A 45 15.42 12.63 14.40
C LEU A 45 16.92 12.93 14.65
N GLN A 46 17.57 12.24 15.59
CA GLN A 46 19.02 12.31 15.78
C GLN A 46 19.80 11.62 14.65
N TYR A 47 19.17 10.67 13.95
CA TYR A 47 19.81 9.82 12.93
C TYR A 47 19.18 9.98 11.54
N ARG A 48 17.99 10.60 11.47
CA ARG A 48 17.16 10.67 10.27
C ARG A 48 16.54 12.04 10.12
N SER A 49 16.35 12.46 8.88
CA SER A 49 15.55 13.64 8.59
C SER A 49 14.07 13.36 8.87
N ALA A 50 13.31 14.42 9.08
CA ALA A 50 11.88 14.30 9.27
C ALA A 50 11.19 13.70 8.03
N ASP A 51 11.64 14.07 6.82
CA ASP A 51 11.08 13.60 5.54
C ASP A 51 11.18 12.07 5.46
N GLU A 52 12.35 11.52 5.79
CA GLU A 52 12.58 10.07 5.79
C GLU A 52 11.72 9.33 6.82
N LEU A 53 11.38 9.96 7.95
CA LEU A 53 10.47 9.37 8.92
C LEU A 53 9.03 9.36 8.42
N ARG A 54 8.62 10.34 7.62
CA ARG A 54 7.29 10.32 6.99
C ARG A 54 7.22 9.26 5.89
N ASP A 55 8.26 9.15 5.08
CA ASP A 55 8.34 8.10 4.05
C ASP A 55 8.30 6.70 4.69
N ARG A 56 8.97 6.51 5.84
CA ARG A 56 8.83 5.28 6.67
C ARG A 56 7.38 5.04 7.07
N ILE A 57 6.74 6.04 7.69
CA ILE A 57 5.36 5.94 8.17
C ILE A 57 4.45 5.50 7.02
N GLU A 58 4.57 6.15 5.87
CA GLU A 58 3.76 5.87 4.70
C GLU A 58 3.97 4.43 4.19
N ARG A 59 5.22 4.04 3.95
CA ARG A 59 5.55 2.69 3.46
C ARG A 59 5.09 1.60 4.42
N ARG A 60 5.32 1.76 5.73
CA ARG A 60 4.90 0.77 6.73
C ARG A 60 3.39 0.70 6.86
N TRP A 61 2.71 1.84 6.81
CA TRP A 61 1.26 1.88 6.82
C TRP A 61 0.70 1.06 5.65
N PHE A 62 1.12 1.37 4.42
CA PHE A 62 0.62 0.66 3.24
C PHE A 62 1.02 -0.81 3.22
N GLY A 63 2.24 -1.15 3.68
CA GLY A 63 2.73 -2.52 3.68
C GLY A 63 2.17 -3.42 4.78
N ARG A 64 1.72 -2.89 5.93
CA ARG A 64 1.32 -3.71 7.10
C ARG A 64 -0.06 -3.42 7.64
N PHE A 65 -0.56 -2.19 7.55
CA PHE A 65 -1.69 -1.73 8.35
C PHE A 65 -2.86 -1.15 7.53
N SER A 66 -2.68 -0.90 6.23
CA SER A 66 -3.71 -0.35 5.33
C SER A 66 -4.96 -1.22 5.22
N ASN A 67 -4.83 -2.53 5.43
CA ASN A 67 -5.92 -3.50 5.34
C ASN A 67 -6.63 -3.75 6.68
N LEU A 68 -6.26 -3.03 7.76
CA LEU A 68 -6.89 -3.24 9.07
C LEU A 68 -8.35 -2.80 9.05
N THR A 69 -9.18 -3.55 9.77
CA THR A 69 -10.58 -3.17 9.99
C THR A 69 -10.66 -2.00 10.99
N GLY A 70 -11.74 -1.22 10.91
CA GLY A 70 -11.97 -0.10 11.83
C GLY A 70 -11.89 -0.47 13.32
N PRO A 71 -12.51 -1.57 13.79
CA PRO A 71 -12.41 -2.01 15.18
C PRO A 71 -10.99 -2.39 15.59
N GLU A 72 -10.25 -3.10 14.72
CA GLU A 72 -8.87 -3.49 14.99
C GLU A 72 -7.94 -2.28 15.07
N LEU A 73 -8.09 -1.33 14.15
CA LEU A 73 -7.37 -0.06 14.17
C LEU A 73 -7.65 0.71 15.45
N GLN A 74 -8.91 0.72 15.90
CA GLN A 74 -9.27 1.35 17.17
C GLN A 74 -8.55 0.70 18.34
N GLU A 75 -8.64 -0.63 18.49
CA GLU A 75 -8.01 -1.33 19.62
C GLU A 75 -6.49 -1.09 19.68
N ARG A 76 -5.82 -1.17 18.53
CA ARG A 76 -4.35 -1.20 18.41
C ARG A 76 -3.71 0.14 18.04
N ALA A 77 -4.44 1.24 18.01
CA ALA A 77 -3.97 2.54 17.49
C ALA A 77 -2.62 2.99 18.03
N ASP A 78 -2.43 2.94 19.35
CA ASP A 78 -1.21 3.40 20.01
C ASP A 78 0.00 2.51 19.67
N GLN A 79 -0.24 1.20 19.57
CA GLN A 79 0.79 0.23 19.16
C GLN A 79 1.16 0.43 17.68
N ILE A 80 0.18 0.67 16.82
CA ILE A 80 0.42 0.93 15.39
C ILE A 80 1.24 2.22 15.23
N ALA A 81 0.89 3.30 15.95
CA ALA A 81 1.67 4.54 15.93
C ALA A 81 3.12 4.33 16.35
N TRP A 82 3.37 3.46 17.33
CA TRP A 82 4.71 3.05 17.74
C TRP A 82 5.42 2.21 16.66
N ASP A 83 4.76 1.18 16.12
CA ASP A 83 5.31 0.25 15.13
C ASP A 83 5.64 0.93 13.80
N LEU A 84 4.96 2.02 13.46
CA LEU A 84 5.28 2.86 12.30
C LEU A 84 6.64 3.57 12.45
N LEU A 85 7.10 3.79 13.68
CA LEU A 85 8.27 4.62 13.96
C LEU A 85 9.46 3.86 14.54
N VAL A 86 9.23 2.69 15.16
CA VAL A 86 10.28 1.89 15.79
C VAL A 86 11.39 1.57 14.77
N PRO A 87 12.69 1.62 15.13
CA PRO A 87 13.76 1.15 14.25
C PRO A 87 13.46 -0.25 13.71
N GLY A 88 13.83 -0.51 12.45
CA GLY A 88 13.77 -1.87 11.93
C GLY A 88 14.81 -2.77 12.61
N ASP A 89 14.65 -4.08 12.50
CA ASP A 89 15.54 -5.07 13.13
C ASP A 89 16.94 -5.15 12.49
N CYS A 90 17.19 -4.40 11.41
CA CYS A 90 18.47 -4.40 10.74
C CYS A 90 19.50 -3.55 11.51
N PRO A 91 20.70 -4.08 11.82
CA PRO A 91 21.74 -3.32 12.49
C PRO A 91 22.37 -2.24 11.59
N ALA A 92 22.14 -2.29 10.27
CA ALA A 92 22.66 -1.30 9.34
C ALA A 92 21.80 -0.03 9.41
N ALA A 93 22.44 1.12 9.69
CA ALA A 93 21.77 2.42 9.80
C ALA A 93 21.03 2.82 8.51
N ASP A 94 21.53 2.33 7.37
CA ASP A 94 21.01 2.64 6.04
C ASP A 94 20.00 1.61 5.51
N CYS A 95 19.67 0.57 6.30
CA CYS A 95 18.59 -0.36 5.97
C CYS A 95 17.34 -0.12 6.81
N GLU A 96 16.21 -0.25 6.13
CA GLU A 96 14.90 0.04 6.66
C GLU A 96 13.89 -0.94 6.07
N ASP A 97 13.27 -1.75 6.93
CA ASP A 97 12.24 -2.73 6.54
C ASP A 97 12.63 -3.65 5.38
N GLY A 98 13.92 -3.97 5.28
CA GLY A 98 14.44 -4.80 4.21
C GLY A 98 14.73 -4.04 2.91
N TRP A 99 14.95 -2.72 2.97
CA TRP A 99 15.39 -1.88 1.86
C TRP A 99 16.55 -0.98 2.25
N LEU A 100 17.54 -0.77 1.37
CA LEU A 100 18.53 0.29 1.57
C LEU A 100 17.93 1.66 1.22
N ARG A 101 18.38 2.72 1.91
CA ARG A 101 17.93 4.11 1.71
C ARG A 101 18.34 4.73 0.37
N ASP A 102 19.34 4.20 -0.31
CA ASP A 102 19.85 4.71 -1.59
C ASP A 102 19.19 4.04 -2.81
N ASP A 103 18.09 3.30 -2.61
CA ASP A 103 17.38 2.53 -3.64
C ASP A 103 18.26 1.52 -4.41
N SER A 104 19.45 1.20 -3.92
CA SER A 104 20.39 0.28 -4.58
C SER A 104 19.95 -1.19 -4.52
N GLY A 105 18.92 -1.51 -3.74
CA GLY A 105 18.28 -2.83 -3.72
C GLY A 105 17.83 -3.32 -2.35
N SER A 106 17.25 -4.52 -2.34
CA SER A 106 16.61 -5.13 -1.18
C SER A 106 17.62 -5.69 -0.16
N CYS A 107 17.34 -5.47 1.12
CA CYS A 107 18.14 -5.81 2.30
C CYS A 107 17.67 -7.12 2.97
N PRO A 108 18.31 -8.26 2.69
CA PRO A 108 18.21 -9.49 3.49
C PRO A 108 19.26 -9.44 4.63
N GLN A 109 19.05 -8.51 5.56
CA GLN A 109 20.07 -7.92 6.45
C GLN A 109 21.33 -7.52 5.66
N CYS A 110 21.14 -6.64 4.67
CA CYS A 110 22.16 -6.01 3.84
C CYS A 110 23.19 -6.98 3.21
N ARG A 111 22.73 -8.09 2.63
CA ARG A 111 23.49 -8.94 1.69
C ARG A 111 24.89 -9.47 2.13
N LYS A 112 25.11 -9.78 3.41
CA LYS A 112 26.23 -10.66 3.85
C LYS A 112 25.69 -12.09 4.10
N GLY A 113 26.28 -13.15 3.58
CA GLY A 113 27.62 -13.22 2.98
C GLY A 113 27.67 -13.18 1.44
N GLY A 114 27.87 -12.00 0.85
CA GLY A 114 28.90 -11.79 -0.19
C GLY A 114 28.83 -12.54 -1.53
N SER A 115 27.69 -13.04 -2.02
CA SER A 115 27.66 -13.63 -3.36
C SER A 115 26.27 -13.70 -4.00
N VAL A 116 25.73 -12.56 -4.44
CA VAL A 116 24.89 -12.58 -5.65
C VAL A 116 25.17 -11.29 -6.40
N PHE A 117 25.67 -11.46 -7.63
CA PHE A 117 26.05 -10.42 -8.57
C PHE A 117 25.04 -9.27 -8.59
N HIS A 118 25.54 -8.07 -8.32
CA HIS A 118 24.84 -6.85 -8.72
C HIS A 118 24.81 -6.88 -10.25
N MET A 119 23.63 -7.11 -10.85
CA MET A 119 23.42 -6.70 -12.22
C MET A 119 23.09 -5.21 -12.16
N THR A 120 23.97 -4.38 -12.69
CA THR A 120 23.68 -2.96 -12.88
C THR A 120 22.58 -2.82 -13.94
N GLY A 121 21.98 -1.64 -14.07
CA GLY A 121 20.91 -1.41 -15.07
C GLY A 121 21.33 -1.74 -16.52
N GLU A 122 22.63 -1.74 -16.82
CA GLU A 122 23.18 -2.13 -18.11
C GLU A 122 23.16 -3.66 -18.30
N ASP A 123 23.53 -4.43 -17.27
CA ASP A 123 23.47 -5.90 -17.28
C ASP A 123 22.02 -6.45 -17.41
N HIS A 124 21.03 -5.64 -17.03
CA HIS A 124 19.61 -6.00 -17.10
C HIS A 124 19.05 -6.02 -18.53
N LEU A 125 19.68 -5.27 -19.45
CA LEU A 125 19.34 -5.21 -20.87
C LEU A 125 20.05 -6.31 -21.67
N ASP A 126 21.23 -6.74 -21.20
CA ASP A 126 22.00 -7.85 -21.78
C ASP A 126 21.60 -9.22 -21.23
N ALA A 127 20.81 -9.26 -20.14
CA ALA A 127 20.25 -10.50 -19.64
C ALA A 127 19.25 -11.08 -20.66
N PRO A 128 19.49 -12.27 -21.23
CA PRO A 128 18.55 -12.87 -22.18
C PRO A 128 17.21 -13.08 -21.48
N ALA A 129 16.12 -12.67 -22.12
CA ALA A 129 14.77 -12.85 -21.60
C ALA A 129 14.62 -14.28 -21.06
N ALA A 130 14.30 -14.40 -19.76
CA ALA A 130 14.29 -15.67 -19.05
C ALA A 130 13.19 -16.59 -19.60
N SER A 131 13.47 -17.23 -20.73
CA SER A 131 12.60 -18.25 -21.30
C SER A 131 12.60 -19.47 -20.37
N PRO A 132 11.48 -20.20 -20.27
CA PRO A 132 11.42 -21.46 -19.51
C PRO A 132 12.55 -22.44 -19.86
N ARG A 133 13.03 -22.39 -21.10
CA ARG A 133 14.17 -23.19 -21.60
C ARG A 133 15.50 -22.76 -20.98
N TYR A 134 15.76 -21.46 -20.86
CA TYR A 134 16.97 -20.93 -20.22
C TYR A 134 16.99 -21.23 -18.72
N ALA A 135 15.86 -21.02 -18.04
CA ALA A 135 15.71 -21.39 -16.63
C ALA A 135 15.96 -22.89 -16.39
N GLY A 136 15.49 -23.75 -17.30
CA GLY A 136 15.78 -25.19 -17.30
C GLY A 136 17.27 -25.51 -17.40
N GLN A 137 17.99 -24.85 -18.31
CA GLN A 137 19.44 -25.06 -18.49
C GLN A 137 20.24 -24.60 -17.27
N VAL A 138 19.91 -23.45 -16.69
CA VAL A 138 20.57 -22.95 -15.47
C VAL A 138 20.33 -23.89 -14.29
N ALA A 139 19.08 -24.37 -14.11
CA ALA A 139 18.75 -25.32 -13.05
C ALA A 139 19.43 -26.69 -13.23
N GLU A 140 19.68 -27.11 -14.47
CA GLU A 140 20.46 -28.32 -14.76
C GLU A 140 21.96 -28.12 -14.46
N GLY A 141 22.53 -26.98 -14.85
CA GLY A 141 23.92 -26.62 -14.54
C GLY A 141 24.20 -26.54 -13.03
N MET A 142 23.29 -25.92 -12.26
CA MET A 142 23.41 -25.89 -10.80
C MET A 142 23.29 -27.28 -10.15
N ARG A 143 22.43 -28.16 -10.70
CA ARG A 143 22.32 -29.55 -10.25
C ARG A 143 23.60 -30.33 -10.55
N ASP A 144 24.19 -30.14 -11.72
CA ASP A 144 25.43 -30.84 -12.11
C ASP A 144 26.63 -30.37 -11.30
N GLN A 145 26.73 -29.07 -11.02
CA GLN A 145 27.77 -28.54 -10.13
C GLN A 145 27.63 -29.09 -8.71
N ARG A 146 26.43 -29.13 -8.13
CA ARG A 146 26.22 -29.77 -6.82
C ARG A 146 26.60 -31.25 -6.80
N ARG A 147 26.40 -31.99 -7.90
CA ARG A 147 26.85 -33.39 -8.02
C ARG A 147 28.38 -33.49 -7.98
N ARG A 148 29.08 -32.58 -8.67
CA ARG A 148 30.56 -32.54 -8.70
C ARG A 148 31.14 -32.13 -7.35
N THR A 149 30.57 -31.12 -6.70
CA THR A 149 31.12 -30.56 -5.45
C THR A 149 30.78 -31.39 -4.22
N HIS A 150 29.57 -31.97 -4.16
CA HIS A 150 29.07 -32.66 -2.97
C HIS A 150 28.88 -34.18 -3.16
N GLY A 151 29.33 -34.74 -4.30
CA GLY A 151 29.41 -36.18 -4.51
C GLY A 151 28.07 -36.93 -4.42
N MET A 152 26.94 -36.32 -4.82
CA MET A 152 25.67 -37.03 -4.82
C MET A 152 25.67 -38.17 -5.84
N PRO A 153 25.43 -39.43 -5.44
CA PRO A 153 25.49 -40.58 -6.34
C PRO A 153 24.43 -40.48 -7.43
N ARG A 154 24.82 -40.79 -8.68
CA ARG A 154 23.87 -41.01 -9.78
C ARG A 154 22.97 -42.19 -9.43
N GLY A 155 21.68 -41.94 -9.23
CA GLY A 155 20.66 -42.99 -9.23
C GLY A 155 20.01 -43.31 -7.88
N GLN A 156 20.43 -42.74 -6.75
CA GLN A 156 19.56 -42.75 -5.58
C GLN A 156 18.45 -41.73 -5.80
N ARG A 157 17.28 -42.21 -6.24
CA ARG A 157 16.02 -41.53 -5.98
C ARG A 157 16.00 -41.29 -4.48
N SER A 158 16.21 -40.05 -4.06
CA SER A 158 15.94 -39.66 -2.69
C SER A 158 14.53 -40.17 -2.40
N ARG A 159 14.43 -41.11 -1.45
CA ARG A 159 13.20 -41.35 -0.71
C ARG A 159 12.94 -40.09 0.11
N HIS A 160 12.71 -38.97 -0.57
CA HIS A 160 11.81 -38.00 0.00
C HIS A 160 10.52 -38.78 0.15
N VAL A 161 10.11 -38.94 1.39
CA VAL A 161 8.70 -38.98 1.73
C VAL A 161 8.14 -37.69 1.12
N VAL A 162 7.83 -37.75 -0.17
CA VAL A 162 6.71 -37.02 -0.73
C VAL A 162 5.59 -37.54 0.15
N LYS A 163 5.23 -36.76 1.18
CA LYS A 163 3.88 -36.86 1.70
C LYS A 163 3.06 -36.81 0.44
N HIS A 164 2.45 -37.94 0.09
CA HIS A 164 1.39 -37.98 -0.90
C HIS A 164 0.35 -37.00 -0.34
N PHE A 165 0.51 -35.72 -0.67
CA PHE A 165 -0.59 -34.78 -0.70
C PHE A 165 -1.49 -35.43 -1.73
N ALA A 166 -2.47 -36.16 -1.22
CA ALA A 166 -3.53 -36.77 -1.99
C ALA A 166 -3.96 -35.73 -3.03
N ASP A 167 -3.70 -36.06 -4.29
CA ASP A 167 -4.36 -35.57 -5.50
C ASP A 167 -5.00 -34.17 -5.40
N TYR A 168 -4.26 -33.18 -4.88
CA TYR A 168 -4.61 -31.79 -5.07
C TYR A 168 -4.13 -31.45 -6.47
N THR A 169 -4.80 -32.02 -7.48
CA THR A 169 -5.03 -31.31 -8.73
C THR A 169 -5.72 -30.02 -8.29
N PRO A 170 -5.06 -28.86 -8.30
CA PRO A 170 -5.79 -27.61 -8.13
C PRO A 170 -6.93 -27.67 -9.13
N ALA A 171 -8.15 -27.39 -8.68
CA ALA A 171 -9.28 -27.23 -9.60
C ALA A 171 -8.78 -26.37 -10.77
N PRO A 172 -9.03 -26.78 -12.03
CA PRO A 172 -8.56 -26.03 -13.19
C PRO A 172 -8.92 -24.58 -12.93
N TYR A 173 -7.91 -23.71 -12.92
CA TYR A 173 -8.13 -22.29 -12.70
C TYR A 173 -9.20 -21.89 -13.71
N THR A 174 -10.39 -21.55 -13.23
CA THR A 174 -11.36 -20.87 -14.07
C THR A 174 -10.68 -19.56 -14.38
N LEU A 175 -10.27 -19.37 -15.64
CA LEU A 175 -9.80 -18.08 -16.11
C LEU A 175 -10.83 -17.08 -15.62
N ARG A 176 -10.40 -16.18 -14.73
CA ARG A 176 -11.24 -15.11 -14.22
C ARG A 176 -11.87 -14.46 -15.44
N GLU A 177 -13.20 -14.37 -15.45
CA GLU A 177 -13.89 -13.71 -16.55
C GLU A 177 -13.19 -12.37 -16.81
N PRO A 178 -12.91 -12.04 -18.08
CA PRO A 178 -12.22 -10.80 -18.41
C PRO A 178 -12.98 -9.67 -17.70
N GLU A 179 -12.24 -8.86 -16.95
CA GLU A 179 -12.84 -7.71 -16.29
C GLU A 179 -13.54 -6.87 -17.37
N PRO A 180 -14.77 -6.39 -17.13
CA PRO A 180 -15.49 -5.62 -18.11
C PRO A 180 -14.66 -4.40 -18.49
N ASP A 181 -14.60 -4.12 -19.80
CA ASP A 181 -13.87 -2.95 -20.28
C ASP A 181 -14.38 -1.70 -19.57
N PRO A 182 -13.46 -0.80 -19.14
CA PRO A 182 -13.87 0.44 -18.52
C PRO A 182 -14.77 1.22 -19.49
N PRO A 183 -15.77 1.96 -18.97
CA PRO A 183 -16.66 2.73 -19.81
C PRO A 183 -15.87 3.74 -20.64
N THR A 184 -16.22 3.86 -21.91
CA THR A 184 -15.64 4.87 -22.81
C THR A 184 -16.02 6.29 -22.37
N ASP A 185 -15.21 7.28 -22.72
CA ASP A 185 -15.47 8.69 -22.39
C ASP A 185 -16.87 9.15 -22.85
N ASP A 186 -17.32 8.68 -24.02
CA ASP A 186 -18.66 8.96 -24.54
C ASP A 186 -19.78 8.39 -23.64
N GLN A 187 -19.59 7.20 -23.07
CA GLN A 187 -20.54 6.59 -22.13
C GLN A 187 -20.57 7.35 -20.81
N ILE A 188 -19.41 7.83 -20.34
CA ILE A 188 -19.31 8.66 -19.14
C ILE A 188 -20.04 10.00 -19.38
N GLU A 189 -19.81 10.65 -20.51
CA GLU A 189 -20.45 11.92 -20.84
C GLU A 189 -21.99 11.77 -20.98
N LEU A 190 -22.44 10.69 -21.62
CA LEU A 190 -23.87 10.38 -21.73
C LEU A 190 -24.52 10.17 -20.37
N ALA A 191 -23.85 9.44 -19.46
CA ALA A 191 -24.32 9.22 -18.10
C ALA A 191 -24.45 10.53 -17.33
N GLN A 192 -23.43 11.40 -17.40
CA GLN A 192 -23.45 12.72 -16.78
C GLN A 192 -24.56 13.62 -17.36
N ARG A 193 -24.80 13.54 -18.67
CA ARG A 193 -25.90 14.30 -19.31
C ARG A 193 -27.27 13.82 -18.82
N ALA A 194 -27.45 12.51 -18.65
CA ALA A 194 -28.67 11.95 -18.10
C ALA A 194 -28.89 12.36 -16.63
N GLU A 195 -27.83 12.39 -15.82
CA GLU A 195 -27.90 12.84 -14.42
C GLU A 195 -28.29 14.33 -14.32
N ARG A 196 -27.63 15.20 -15.11
CA ARG A 196 -27.99 16.62 -15.20
C ARG A 196 -29.44 16.83 -15.62
N ALA A 197 -29.94 16.04 -16.56
CA ALA A 197 -31.34 16.13 -16.99
C ALA A 197 -32.33 15.78 -15.85
N ARG A 198 -32.01 14.77 -15.04
CA ARG A 198 -32.82 14.40 -13.86
C ARG A 198 -32.81 15.49 -12.80
N GLU A 199 -31.67 16.12 -12.57
CA GLU A 199 -31.55 17.22 -11.61
C GLU A 199 -32.38 18.44 -12.04
N VAL A 200 -32.34 18.80 -13.32
CA VAL A 200 -33.16 19.89 -13.87
C VAL A 200 -34.65 19.59 -13.70
N GLN A 201 -35.08 18.34 -13.95
CA GLN A 201 -36.47 17.94 -13.72
C GLN A 201 -36.88 18.07 -12.25
N ARG A 202 -36.03 17.62 -11.32
CA ARG A 202 -36.28 17.74 -9.86
C ARG A 202 -36.47 19.20 -9.44
N LEU A 203 -35.58 20.09 -9.89
CA LEU A 203 -35.67 21.53 -9.58
C LEU A 203 -36.93 22.17 -10.19
N ALA A 204 -37.33 21.76 -11.38
CA ALA A 204 -38.56 22.23 -12.01
C ALA A 204 -39.81 21.82 -11.21
N GLU A 205 -39.86 20.58 -10.73
CA GLU A 205 -40.95 20.10 -9.89
C GLU A 205 -41.02 20.83 -8.53
N GLU A 206 -39.87 21.08 -7.91
CA GLU A 206 -39.80 21.85 -6.65
C GLU A 206 -40.30 23.29 -6.84
N ARG A 207 -39.90 23.95 -7.94
CA ARG A 207 -40.41 25.29 -8.29
C ARG A 207 -41.92 25.27 -8.54
N ALA A 208 -42.43 24.28 -9.27
CA ALA A 208 -43.87 24.15 -9.51
C ALA A 208 -44.67 23.91 -8.21
N LYS A 209 -44.13 23.12 -7.29
CA LYS A 209 -44.72 22.92 -5.95
C LYS A 209 -44.72 24.22 -5.15
N ALA A 210 -43.60 24.96 -5.13
CA ALA A 210 -43.48 26.24 -4.44
C ALA A 210 -44.45 27.32 -5.01
N GLU A 211 -44.63 27.36 -6.33
CA GLU A 211 -45.57 28.28 -6.96
C GLU A 211 -47.02 27.95 -6.60
N LYS A 212 -47.39 26.65 -6.60
CA LYS A 212 -48.72 26.19 -6.19
C LYS A 212 -49.02 26.57 -4.73
N THR A 213 -48.07 26.38 -3.81
CA THR A 213 -48.26 26.75 -2.40
C THR A 213 -48.34 28.27 -2.21
N ALA A 214 -47.54 29.05 -2.94
CA ALA A 214 -47.62 30.51 -2.93
C ALA A 214 -48.98 31.02 -3.45
N ARG A 215 -49.50 30.43 -4.54
CA ARG A 215 -50.81 30.77 -5.10
C ARG A 215 -51.95 30.41 -4.13
N ALA A 216 -51.91 29.24 -3.51
CA ALA A 216 -52.90 28.84 -2.50
C ALA A 216 -52.89 29.77 -1.28
N LYS A 217 -51.70 30.19 -0.80
CA LYS A 217 -51.56 31.16 0.29
C LYS A 217 -52.13 32.53 -0.08
N LYS A 218 -51.91 32.99 -1.32
CA LYS A 218 -52.47 34.25 -1.82
C LYS A 218 -54.01 34.20 -1.92
N ALA A 219 -54.58 33.08 -2.39
CA ALA A 219 -56.03 32.90 -2.46
C ALA A 219 -56.69 32.98 -1.06
N ARG A 220 -56.16 32.24 -0.07
CA ARG A 220 -56.65 32.29 1.32
C ARG A 220 -56.60 33.68 1.93
N ARG A 221 -55.59 34.49 1.58
CA ARG A 221 -55.46 35.88 2.08
C ARG A 221 -56.54 36.79 1.49
N ASN A 222 -56.99 36.53 0.27
CA ASN A 222 -58.01 37.34 -0.40
C ASN A 222 -59.45 36.98 0.03
N GLU A 223 -59.70 35.76 0.51
CA GLU A 223 -61.03 35.32 0.99
C GLU A 223 -61.31 35.71 2.45
N GLY A 224 -60.27 36.05 3.22
CA GLY A 224 -60.38 36.45 4.63
C GLY A 224 -60.34 37.96 4.89
N ALA A 225 -60.40 38.78 3.83
CA ALA A 225 -60.44 40.24 3.88
C ALA A 225 -61.76 40.74 3.28
#